data_AF-A0A1U7SN32-F1
#
_entry.id   AF-A0A1U7SN32-F1
#
_cell.length_a   1.000
_cell.length_b   1.000
_cell.length_c   1.000
_cell.angle_alpha   90.00
_cell.angle_beta   90.00
_cell.angle_gamma   90.00
#
_symmetry.space_group_name_H-M   'P 1'
#
loop_
_entity.id
_entity.type
_entity.pdbx_description
1 polymer ?
#
loop_
_entity_poly.entity_id
_entity_poly.type
_entity_poly.pdbx_seq_one_letter_code
_entity_poly.pdbx_strand_id
1 'polypeptide(L)'
;MQDEIQTEDIIKDIFKQGKECFIPQYKPQSNHMDMLKLASVEEISSLPVTSWNILQPSDDDIREEALSRGGLDLILMPGLGFDKNGNRLGRGKGYYDTYLERCMKHPRGKPYTIALAFKEQICESVPVSENDIQIDEVLYEDS
;
A
#
# COMPACT_ATOMS: atom_id res chain seq x y z
N MET A 1 10.14 3.58 1.16
CA MET A 1 11.54 3.14 1.43
C MET A 1 12.48 3.87 0.47
N GLN A 2 13.79 3.61 0.46
CA GLN A 2 14.73 4.31 -0.46
C GLN A 2 14.63 3.81 -1.91
N ASP A 3 14.15 2.60 -2.11
CA ASP A 3 13.99 1.89 -3.39
C ASP A 3 12.55 1.99 -3.95
N GLU A 4 11.76 2.93 -3.46
CA GLU A 4 10.36 3.15 -3.85
C GLU A 4 10.13 4.62 -4.21
N ILE A 5 9.12 4.89 -5.04
CA ILE A 5 8.67 6.25 -5.32
C ILE A 5 8.29 6.95 -4.01
N GLN A 6 8.79 8.18 -3.82
CA GLN A 6 8.44 8.97 -2.65
C GLN A 6 6.98 9.44 -2.76
N THR A 7 6.20 9.21 -1.70
CA THR A 7 4.76 9.48 -1.64
C THR A 7 4.40 10.66 -0.73
N GLU A 8 5.38 11.31 -0.09
CA GLU A 8 5.15 12.40 0.86
C GLU A 8 4.29 13.55 0.28
N ASP A 9 4.58 13.99 -0.95
CA ASP A 9 3.81 15.06 -1.58
C ASP A 9 2.40 14.63 -2.02
N ILE A 10 2.22 13.34 -2.33
CA ILE A 10 0.90 12.75 -2.58
C ILE A 10 0.08 12.79 -1.29
N ILE A 11 0.69 12.43 -0.16
CA ILE A 11 0.01 12.48 1.13
C ILE A 11 -0.39 13.92 1.49
N LYS A 12 0.49 14.90 1.28
CA LYS A 12 0.16 16.32 1.45
C LYS A 12 -1.07 16.72 0.62
N ASP A 13 -1.13 16.30 -0.64
CA ASP A 13 -2.27 16.61 -1.50
C ASP A 13 -3.55 15.88 -1.05
N ILE A 14 -3.48 14.61 -0.62
CA ILE A 14 -4.62 13.86 -0.06
C ILE A 14 -5.30 14.67 1.06
N PHE A 15 -4.53 15.17 2.03
CA PHE A 15 -5.08 15.98 3.12
C PHE A 15 -5.57 17.34 2.64
N LYS A 16 -4.84 18.01 1.74
CA LYS A 16 -5.26 19.30 1.15
C LYS A 16 -6.62 19.20 0.45
N GLN A 17 -6.89 18.06 -0.19
CA GLN A 17 -8.15 17.77 -0.88
C GLN A 17 -9.26 17.26 0.05
N GLY A 18 -9.02 17.19 1.37
CA GLY A 18 -9.99 16.73 2.36
C GLY A 18 -10.31 15.23 2.28
N LYS A 19 -9.42 14.42 1.70
CA LYS A 19 -9.58 12.96 1.64
C LYS A 19 -9.10 12.32 2.94
N GLU A 20 -9.65 11.15 3.27
CA GLU A 20 -9.12 10.33 4.37
C GLU A 20 -7.88 9.57 3.90
N CYS A 21 -6.83 9.56 4.73
CA CYS A 21 -5.57 8.87 4.46
C CYS A 21 -5.39 7.70 5.43
N PHE A 22 -5.03 6.52 4.91
CA PHE A 22 -4.72 5.35 5.70
C PHE A 22 -3.34 4.82 5.32
N ILE A 23 -2.54 4.42 6.30
CA ILE A 23 -1.18 3.91 6.13
C ILE A 23 -1.06 2.49 6.67
N PRO A 24 -0.14 1.66 6.12
CA PRO A 24 0.00 0.29 6.54
C PRO A 24 0.61 0.18 7.96
N GLN A 25 0.05 -0.69 8.78
CA GLN A 25 0.69 -1.24 9.96
C GLN A 25 0.82 -2.75 9.78
N TYR A 26 2.04 -3.26 9.60
CA TYR A 26 2.26 -4.70 9.46
C TYR A 26 2.55 -5.36 10.81
N LYS A 27 2.18 -6.65 10.92
CA LYS A 27 2.44 -7.49 12.10
C LYS A 27 3.58 -8.47 11.80
N PRO A 28 4.81 -8.28 12.35
CA PRO A 28 6.01 -9.01 11.95
C PRO A 28 5.93 -10.54 12.03
N GLN A 29 5.11 -11.07 12.93
CA GLN A 29 4.96 -12.51 13.18
C GLN A 29 4.02 -13.20 12.18
N SER A 30 3.43 -12.46 11.23
CA SER A 30 2.46 -12.96 10.27
C SER A 30 2.57 -12.23 8.93
N ASN A 31 1.71 -12.57 7.97
CA ASN A 31 1.46 -11.78 6.75
C ASN A 31 0.27 -10.81 6.92
N HIS A 32 -0.14 -10.53 8.17
CA HIS A 32 -1.24 -9.62 8.46
C HIS A 32 -0.77 -8.16 8.43
N MET A 33 -1.59 -7.32 7.82
CA MET A 33 -1.41 -5.88 7.76
C MET A 33 -2.79 -5.22 7.82
N ASP A 34 -2.89 -4.12 8.56
CA ASP A 34 -4.07 -3.27 8.56
C ASP A 34 -3.73 -1.89 7.99
N MET A 35 -4.72 -1.23 7.42
CA MET A 35 -4.60 0.17 6.97
C MET A 35 -5.22 1.06 8.03
N LEU A 36 -4.39 1.83 8.73
CA LEU A 36 -4.78 2.64 9.87
C LEU A 36 -4.84 4.12 9.50
N LYS A 37 -5.88 4.80 9.99
CA LYS A 37 -6.12 6.21 9.66
C LYS A 37 -5.00 7.09 10.21
N LEU A 38 -4.58 8.01 9.35
CA LEU A 38 -3.65 9.07 9.68
C LEU A 38 -4.43 10.35 9.98
N ALA A 39 -4.08 11.04 11.07
CA ALA A 39 -4.77 12.24 11.54
C ALA A 39 -4.32 13.51 10.81
N SER A 40 -3.04 13.61 10.47
CA SER A 40 -2.50 14.74 9.69
C SER A 40 -1.20 14.35 8.96
N VAL A 41 -0.73 15.23 8.08
CA VAL A 41 0.55 15.05 7.37
C VAL A 41 1.73 15.04 8.35
N GLU A 42 1.72 15.95 9.32
CA GLU A 42 2.80 16.16 10.29
C GLU A 42 3.00 14.93 11.19
N GLU A 43 1.94 14.16 11.39
CA GLU A 43 1.96 12.94 12.20
C GLU A 43 2.89 11.87 11.62
N ILE A 44 3.03 11.76 10.29
CA ILE A 44 3.88 10.70 9.69
C ILE A 44 5.30 10.76 10.24
N SER A 45 5.85 11.96 10.32
CA SER A 45 7.23 12.19 10.77
C SER A 45 7.44 11.90 12.25
N SER A 46 6.37 11.78 13.04
CA SER A 46 6.45 11.45 14.47
C SER A 46 6.21 9.96 14.77
N LEU A 47 5.82 9.17 13.77
CA LEU A 47 5.59 7.73 13.93
C LEU A 47 6.91 6.99 14.24
N PRO A 48 6.86 5.89 15.02
CA PRO A 48 8.03 5.06 15.22
C PRO A 48 8.48 4.40 13.92
N VAL A 49 9.79 4.28 13.78
CA VAL A 49 10.43 3.61 12.66
C VAL A 49 10.61 2.13 12.99
N THR A 50 10.17 1.26 12.10
CA THR A 50 10.36 -0.19 12.24
C THR A 50 11.76 -0.64 11.80
N SER A 51 12.09 -1.92 12.01
CA SER A 51 13.37 -2.49 11.54
C SER A 51 13.57 -2.47 10.03
N TRP A 52 12.50 -2.21 9.27
CA TRP A 52 12.50 -2.07 7.81
C TRP A 52 12.61 -0.60 7.35
N ASN A 53 12.88 0.31 8.28
CA ASN A 53 12.95 1.75 8.03
C ASN A 53 11.65 2.34 7.45
N ILE A 54 10.50 1.78 7.87
CA ILE A 54 9.15 2.25 7.56
C ILE A 54 8.56 2.91 8.81
N LEU A 55 7.96 4.08 8.63
CA LEU A 55 7.16 4.78 9.63
C LEU A 55 5.77 4.13 9.71
N GLN A 56 5.39 3.62 10.88
CA GLN A 56 4.04 3.11 11.12
C GLN A 56 3.61 3.34 12.57
N PRO A 57 2.30 3.35 12.87
CA PRO A 57 1.81 3.39 14.26
C PRO A 57 2.30 2.20 15.09
N SER A 58 2.52 2.41 16.39
CA SER A 58 2.86 1.32 17.31
C SER A 58 1.68 0.38 17.56
N ASP A 59 1.94 -0.82 18.06
CA ASP A 59 0.91 -1.84 18.27
C ASP A 59 -0.14 -1.44 19.34
N ASP A 60 0.23 -0.56 20.27
CA ASP A 60 -0.63 -0.01 21.32
C ASP A 60 -1.37 1.27 20.90
N ASP A 61 -1.09 1.81 19.72
CA ASP A 61 -1.77 2.97 19.16
C ASP A 61 -3.09 2.55 18.49
N ILE A 62 -4.20 2.80 19.18
CA ILE A 62 -5.55 2.43 18.73
C ILE A 62 -6.04 3.47 17.73
N ARG A 63 -6.13 3.06 16.46
CA ARG A 63 -6.59 3.90 15.34
C ARG A 63 -7.77 3.30 14.60
N GLU A 64 -8.47 4.14 13.85
CA GLU A 64 -9.54 3.69 12.95
C GLU A 64 -8.93 2.83 11.81
N GLU A 65 -9.40 1.59 11.67
CA GLU A 65 -8.99 0.66 10.62
C GLU A 65 -9.89 0.80 9.39
N ALA A 66 -9.32 0.81 8.19
CA ALA A 66 -10.05 1.14 6.96
C ALA A 66 -11.23 0.21 6.67
N LEU A 67 -11.09 -1.10 6.88
CA LEU A 67 -12.20 -2.05 6.63
C LEU A 67 -13.33 -1.86 7.65
N SER A 68 -13.03 -1.55 8.92
CA SER A 68 -14.05 -1.16 9.90
C SER A 68 -14.81 0.13 9.55
N ARG A 69 -14.23 0.98 8.69
CA ARG A 69 -14.78 2.28 8.26
C ARG A 69 -15.48 2.25 6.90
N GLY A 70 -15.78 1.05 6.39
CA GLY A 70 -16.47 0.87 5.13
C GLY A 70 -15.53 0.65 3.94
N GLY A 71 -14.25 0.39 4.18
CA GLY A 71 -13.24 0.03 3.18
C GLY A 71 -12.53 1.22 2.54
N LEU A 72 -11.75 0.93 1.51
CA LEU A 72 -10.95 1.92 0.77
C LEU A 72 -11.52 2.12 -0.64
N ASP A 73 -11.34 3.32 -1.18
CA ASP A 73 -11.62 3.61 -2.59
C ASP A 73 -10.43 3.26 -3.49
N LEU A 74 -9.22 3.57 -3.02
CA LEU A 74 -7.99 3.45 -3.76
C LEU A 74 -6.85 2.99 -2.85
N ILE A 75 -5.95 2.16 -3.36
CA ILE A 75 -4.69 1.78 -2.71
C ILE A 75 -3.53 2.08 -3.64
N LEU A 76 -2.53 2.81 -3.12
CA LEU A 76 -1.22 2.93 -3.75
C LEU A 76 -0.39 1.69 -3.41
N MET A 77 -0.03 0.92 -4.43
CA MET A 77 0.57 -0.40 -4.31
C MET A 77 2.11 -0.30 -4.46
N PRO A 78 2.90 -0.58 -3.40
CA PRO A 78 4.33 -0.70 -3.53
C PRO A 78 4.73 -2.07 -4.09
N GLY A 79 5.93 -2.13 -4.65
CA GLY A 79 6.48 -3.35 -5.25
C GLY A 79 7.92 -3.14 -5.70
N LEU A 80 8.61 -4.26 -5.92
CA LEU A 80 9.95 -4.30 -6.48
C LEU A 80 9.94 -4.33 -8.01
N GLY A 81 8.87 -4.85 -8.59
CA GLY A 81 8.70 -4.93 -10.03
C GLY A 81 7.24 -5.10 -10.44
N PHE A 82 6.92 -4.65 -11.66
CA PHE A 82 5.59 -4.69 -12.23
C PHE A 82 5.66 -5.04 -13.71
N ASP A 83 4.67 -5.72 -14.26
CA ASP A 83 4.54 -5.88 -15.71
C ASP A 83 3.28 -5.19 -16.26
N LYS A 84 3.20 -5.12 -17.60
CA LYS A 84 2.09 -4.45 -18.31
C LYS A 84 0.75 -5.17 -18.17
N ASN A 85 0.72 -6.37 -17.60
CA ASN A 85 -0.50 -7.12 -17.34
C ASN A 85 -1.02 -6.88 -15.91
N GLY A 86 -0.39 -5.98 -15.14
CA GLY A 86 -0.77 -5.71 -13.76
C GLY A 86 -0.25 -6.75 -12.76
N ASN A 87 0.70 -7.61 -13.16
CA ASN A 87 1.36 -8.49 -12.20
C ASN A 87 2.39 -7.70 -11.40
N ARG A 88 2.51 -8.03 -10.11
CA ARG A 88 3.33 -7.29 -9.14
C ARG A 88 4.26 -8.22 -8.38
N LEU A 89 5.54 -7.89 -8.34
CA LEU A 89 6.54 -8.54 -7.51
C LEU A 89 6.68 -7.78 -6.18
N GLY A 90 6.14 -8.35 -5.10
CA GLY A 90 6.33 -7.82 -3.74
C GLY A 90 7.69 -8.20 -3.12
N ARG A 91 7.86 -7.89 -1.83
CA ARG A 91 9.06 -8.29 -1.05
C ARG A 91 8.99 -9.72 -0.48
N GLY A 92 8.06 -10.54 -0.95
CA GLY A 92 7.95 -11.97 -0.63
C GLY A 92 7.12 -12.35 0.62
N LYS A 93 6.61 -11.39 1.40
CA LYS A 93 5.77 -11.68 2.58
C LYS A 93 4.26 -11.75 2.31
N GLY A 94 3.80 -11.35 1.12
CA GLY A 94 2.39 -11.44 0.73
C GLY A 94 1.42 -10.56 1.52
N TYR A 95 1.89 -9.52 2.22
CA TYR A 95 1.03 -8.63 3.02
C TYR A 95 -0.08 -7.97 2.19
N TYR A 96 0.29 -7.42 1.03
CA TYR A 96 -0.66 -6.74 0.15
C TYR A 96 -1.65 -7.71 -0.50
N ASP A 97 -1.21 -8.90 -0.88
CA ASP A 97 -2.07 -9.93 -1.46
C ASP A 97 -3.10 -10.39 -0.40
N THR A 98 -2.64 -10.69 0.81
CA THR A 98 -3.49 -11.03 1.96
C THR A 98 -4.48 -9.91 2.30
N TYR A 99 -4.05 -8.65 2.22
CA TYR A 99 -4.92 -7.51 2.47
C TYR A 99 -5.98 -7.32 1.38
N LEU A 100 -5.61 -7.47 0.10
CA LEU A 100 -6.55 -7.39 -1.03
C LEU A 100 -7.59 -8.50 -0.99
N GLU A 101 -7.24 -9.72 -0.55
CA GLU A 101 -8.23 -10.78 -0.30
C GLU A 101 -9.26 -10.37 0.76
N ARG A 102 -8.82 -9.71 1.84
CA ARG A 102 -9.72 -9.18 2.86
C ARG A 102 -10.63 -8.09 2.29
N CYS A 103 -10.09 -7.20 1.44
CA CYS A 103 -10.90 -6.20 0.75
C CYS A 103 -11.96 -6.84 -0.17
N MET A 104 -11.61 -7.90 -0.92
CA MET A 104 -12.55 -8.61 -1.79
C MET A 104 -13.71 -9.27 -1.02
N LYS A 105 -13.46 -9.71 0.21
CA LYS A 105 -14.48 -10.28 1.11
C LYS A 105 -15.30 -9.21 1.84
N HIS A 106 -14.84 -7.96 1.84
CA HIS A 106 -15.54 -6.85 2.48
C HIS A 106 -16.74 -6.38 1.62
N PRO A 107 -17.88 -5.95 2.18
CA PRO A 107 -19.06 -5.54 1.40
C PRO A 107 -18.82 -4.43 0.37
N ARG A 108 -17.80 -3.58 0.57
CA ARG A 108 -17.38 -2.55 -0.41
C ARG A 108 -16.74 -3.16 -1.67
N GLY A 109 -16.13 -4.33 -1.56
CA GLY A 109 -15.33 -4.97 -2.61
C GLY A 109 -13.88 -4.47 -2.68
N LYS A 110 -13.17 -4.94 -3.72
CA LYS A 110 -11.77 -4.57 -4.00
C LYS A 110 -11.68 -3.07 -4.34
N PRO A 111 -10.81 -2.29 -3.67
CA PRO A 111 -10.51 -0.91 -4.07
C PRO A 111 -9.78 -0.88 -5.41
N TYR A 112 -9.78 0.28 -6.07
CA TYR A 112 -8.91 0.50 -7.23
C TYR A 112 -7.45 0.50 -6.79
N THR A 113 -6.58 -0.17 -7.53
CA THR A 113 -5.17 -0.39 -7.15
C THR A 113 -4.24 0.22 -8.19
N ILE A 114 -3.42 1.16 -7.75
CA ILE A 114 -2.44 1.86 -8.59
C ILE A 114 -1.05 1.64 -8.04
N ALA A 115 -0.14 1.09 -8.84
CA ALA A 115 1.28 1.10 -8.52
C ALA A 115 1.96 2.37 -9.03
N LEU A 116 2.85 2.92 -8.20
CA LEU A 116 3.80 3.95 -8.61
C LEU A 116 5.16 3.28 -8.77
N ALA A 117 5.70 3.28 -9.98
CA ALA A 117 6.90 2.55 -10.32
C ALA A 117 7.93 3.46 -10.99
N PHE A 118 9.21 3.25 -10.66
CA PHE A 118 10.29 3.69 -11.53
C PHE A 118 10.28 2.88 -12.83
N LYS A 119 10.77 3.45 -13.93
CA LYS A 119 10.90 2.72 -15.20
C LYS A 119 11.74 1.45 -15.07
N GLU A 120 12.73 1.46 -14.18
CA GLU A 120 13.60 0.33 -13.87
C GLU A 120 12.86 -0.83 -13.19
N GLN A 121 11.67 -0.57 -12.63
CA GLN A 121 10.82 -1.59 -12.01
C GLN A 121 9.85 -2.22 -13.02
N ILE A 122 9.79 -1.75 -14.27
CA ILE A 122 8.94 -2.32 -15.30
C ILE A 122 9.65 -3.51 -15.96
N CYS A 123 9.06 -4.69 -15.80
CA CYS A 123 9.56 -5.97 -16.28
C CYS A 123 8.77 -6.42 -17.52
N GLU A 124 9.40 -7.25 -18.37
CA GLU A 124 8.68 -7.91 -19.48
C GLU A 124 7.61 -8.87 -18.97
N SER A 125 7.93 -9.61 -17.92
CA SER A 125 7.01 -10.50 -17.22
C SER A 125 7.43 -10.62 -15.77
N VAL A 126 6.45 -10.52 -14.87
CA VAL A 126 6.63 -10.87 -13.46
C VAL A 126 6.19 -12.33 -13.25
N PRO A 127 7.01 -13.19 -12.62
CA PRO A 127 6.58 -14.52 -12.24
C PRO A 127 5.52 -14.42 -11.14
N VAL A 128 4.40 -15.11 -11.33
CA VAL A 128 3.25 -15.11 -10.41
C VAL A 128 2.86 -16.52 -9.99
N SER A 129 2.21 -16.61 -8.85
CA SER A 129 1.56 -17.78 -8.28
C SER A 129 0.04 -17.57 -8.22
N GLU A 130 -0.70 -18.63 -7.89
CA GLU A 130 -2.18 -18.59 -7.82
C GLU A 130 -2.74 -17.61 -6.78
N ASN A 131 -1.93 -17.23 -5.78
CA ASN A 131 -2.34 -16.32 -4.71
C ASN A 131 -1.94 -14.86 -4.97
N ASP A 132 -1.20 -14.58 -6.05
CA ASP A 132 -0.80 -13.21 -6.38
C ASP A 132 -1.97 -12.47 -7.02
N ILE A 133 -2.29 -11.29 -6.48
CA ILE A 133 -3.43 -10.50 -6.94
C ILE A 133 -2.95 -9.42 -7.90
N GLN A 134 -3.53 -9.43 -9.10
CA GLN A 134 -3.28 -8.41 -10.11
C GLN A 134 -3.80 -7.04 -9.66
N ILE A 135 -3.01 -6.01 -9.97
CA ILE A 135 -3.35 -4.62 -9.75
C ILE A 135 -3.98 -4.01 -11.01
N ASP A 136 -4.74 -2.94 -10.84
CA ASP A 136 -5.56 -2.37 -11.92
C ASP A 136 -4.73 -1.45 -12.83
N GLU A 137 -3.74 -0.75 -12.29
CA GLU A 137 -2.94 0.21 -13.04
C GLU A 137 -1.49 0.32 -12.52
N VAL A 138 -0.54 0.57 -13.43
CA VAL A 138 0.87 0.86 -13.13
C VAL A 138 1.22 2.20 -13.76
N LEU A 139 1.56 3.18 -12.94
CA LEU A 139 2.05 4.49 -13.36
C LEU A 139 3.57 4.52 -13.25
N TYR A 140 4.22 4.93 -14.34
CA TYR A 140 5.66 5.17 -14.41
C TYR A 140 5.93 6.31 -15.39
N GLU A 141 7.13 6.90 -15.33
CA GLU A 141 7.52 7.96 -16.26
C GLU A 141 7.60 7.41 -17.69
N ASP A 142 6.74 7.94 -18.58
CA ASP A 142 6.89 7.74 -20.02
C ASP A 142 8.12 8.52 -20.51
N SER A 143 8.91 7.88 -21.37
CA SER A 143 10.19 8.42 -21.88
C SER A 143 10.05 9.73 -22.66
#